data_AF-A0A1Y5SGI7-F1
#
_entry.id   AF-A0A1Y5SGI7-F1
#
_cell.length_a   1.000
_cell.length_b   1.000
_cell.length_c   1.000
_cell.angle_alpha   90.00
_cell.angle_beta   90.00
_cell.angle_gamma   90.00
#
_symmetry.space_group_name_H-M   'P 1'
#
loop_
_entity.id
_entity.type
_entity.pdbx_description
1 polymer ?
#
loop_
_entity_poly.entity_id
_entity_poly.type
_entity_poly.pdbx_seq_one_letter_code
_entity_poly.pdbx_strand_id
1 'polypeptide(L)'
;MAWLTDGMTRATDGERGRALAYLIVVLFGAGLTFVIVAQLENSGRRPFDPLTLYECWVILAGGIGAAGGLYLTGELMGTPGSSGWPRALRGVLILSFAGSVITGTLALPIYGTMFGPFSLFMKLASSPLLAVLWFSCLFAAHFLMVRWRQERDSIFVPIADLPRSPRAPSTSPLRKRPGTAPEKGLLDDEDAARRALETAAQEREARVTPESQAVPDPSERREPLRQAAAASPLRISKARPPAPAGRLRRIRPRRPVRSKRVEETSGQA
;
A
#
# COMPACT_ATOMS: atom_id res chain seq x y z
N MET A 1 13.54 -19.73 9.39
CA MET A 1 12.17 -19.77 9.95
C MET A 1 12.07 -19.06 11.30
N ALA A 2 12.96 -19.27 12.27
CA ALA A 2 12.89 -18.62 13.60
C ALA A 2 12.91 -17.07 13.60
N TRP A 3 13.56 -16.46 12.60
CA TRP A 3 13.61 -15.00 12.47
C TRP A 3 12.25 -14.38 12.05
N LEU A 4 11.42 -15.13 11.31
CA LEU A 4 10.07 -14.68 10.92
C LEU A 4 9.13 -14.66 12.13
N THR A 5 9.26 -15.65 13.02
CA THR A 5 8.42 -15.74 14.22
C THR A 5 8.75 -14.65 15.25
N ASP A 6 10.03 -14.34 15.48
CA ASP A 6 10.43 -13.26 16.42
C ASP A 6 9.97 -11.87 15.93
N GLY A 7 10.11 -11.61 14.62
CA GLY A 7 9.60 -10.38 14.01
C GLY A 7 8.09 -10.21 14.20
N MET A 8 7.31 -11.28 14.01
CA MET A 8 5.85 -11.23 14.22
C MET A 8 5.47 -11.01 15.68
N THR A 9 6.24 -11.52 16.65
CA THR A 9 5.97 -11.30 18.07
C THR A 9 6.18 -9.86 18.52
N ARG A 10 7.07 -9.10 17.84
CA ARG A 10 7.35 -7.69 18.15
C ARG A 10 6.46 -6.69 17.41
N ALA A 11 5.80 -7.12 16.33
CA ALA A 11 4.91 -6.26 15.54
C ALA A 11 3.69 -5.81 16.36
N THR A 12 3.27 -4.55 16.19
CA THR A 12 2.04 -4.05 16.82
C THR A 12 0.81 -4.75 16.22
N ASP A 13 -0.31 -4.73 16.93
CA ASP A 13 -1.54 -5.36 16.46
C ASP A 13 -2.01 -4.79 15.10
N GLY A 14 -1.80 -3.49 14.88
CA GLY A 14 -2.11 -2.81 13.63
C GLY A 14 -1.17 -3.22 12.51
N GLU A 15 0.13 -3.37 12.77
CA GLU A 15 1.08 -3.89 11.78
C GLU A 15 0.71 -5.31 11.35
N ARG A 16 0.32 -6.17 12.31
CA ARG A 16 -0.22 -7.51 12.04
C ARG A 16 -1.52 -7.43 11.24
N GLY A 17 -2.41 -6.50 11.58
CA GLY A 17 -3.67 -6.26 10.86
C GLY A 17 -3.42 -5.86 9.41
N ARG A 18 -2.48 -4.96 9.15
CA ARG A 18 -2.07 -4.58 7.79
C ARG A 18 -1.48 -5.76 7.03
N ALA A 19 -0.57 -6.52 7.64
CA ALA A 19 0.01 -7.71 7.00
C ALA A 19 -1.08 -8.74 6.64
N LEU A 20 -2.03 -8.97 7.55
CA LEU A 20 -3.17 -9.85 7.34
C LEU A 20 -4.08 -9.33 6.20
N ALA A 21 -4.31 -8.02 6.12
CA ALA A 21 -5.09 -7.43 5.03
C ALA A 21 -4.45 -7.72 3.66
N TYR A 22 -3.13 -7.53 3.53
CA TYR A 22 -2.40 -7.88 2.31
C TYR A 22 -2.47 -9.37 2.03
N LEU A 23 -2.28 -10.23 3.03
CA LEU A 23 -2.34 -11.68 2.86
C LEU A 23 -3.70 -12.14 2.32
N ILE A 24 -4.80 -11.66 2.92
CA ILE A 24 -6.16 -12.00 2.48
C ILE A 24 -6.38 -11.56 1.03
N VAL A 25 -6.03 -10.31 0.69
CA VAL A 25 -6.23 -9.76 -0.66
C VAL A 25 -5.35 -10.47 -1.70
N VAL A 26 -4.11 -10.82 -1.36
CA VAL A 26 -3.21 -11.58 -2.24
C VAL A 26 -3.76 -12.98 -2.53
N LEU A 27 -4.20 -13.69 -1.49
CA LEU A 27 -4.75 -15.05 -1.64
C LEU A 27 -6.03 -15.03 -2.46
N PHE A 28 -6.94 -14.09 -2.20
CA PHE A 28 -8.15 -13.94 -3.00
C PHE A 28 -7.87 -13.51 -4.44
N GLY A 29 -6.90 -12.60 -4.66
CA GLY A 29 -6.47 -12.20 -5.99
C GLY A 29 -5.92 -13.37 -6.80
N ALA A 30 -5.02 -14.16 -6.21
CA ALA A 30 -4.49 -15.38 -6.82
C ALA A 30 -5.60 -16.40 -7.10
N GLY A 31 -6.51 -16.64 -6.15
CA GLY A 31 -7.65 -17.53 -6.31
C GLY A 31 -8.60 -17.09 -7.42
N LEU A 32 -8.89 -15.78 -7.51
CA LEU A 32 -9.74 -15.22 -8.56
C LEU A 32 -9.11 -15.42 -9.95
N THR A 33 -7.80 -15.19 -10.06
CA THR A 33 -7.05 -15.43 -11.29
C THR A 33 -7.01 -16.92 -11.65
N PHE A 34 -6.84 -17.82 -10.68
CA PHE A 34 -6.95 -19.27 -10.91
C PHE A 34 -8.32 -19.63 -11.51
N VAL A 35 -9.43 -19.12 -10.94
CA VAL A 35 -10.77 -19.41 -11.47
C VAL A 35 -10.95 -18.83 -12.89
N ILE A 36 -10.36 -17.67 -13.20
CA ILE A 36 -10.39 -17.09 -14.56
C ILE A 36 -9.65 -18.00 -15.55
N VAL A 37 -8.42 -18.39 -15.23
CA VAL A 37 -7.59 -19.24 -16.10
C VAL A 37 -8.24 -20.61 -16.29
N ALA A 38 -8.72 -21.22 -15.20
CA ALA A 38 -9.41 -22.50 -15.24
C ALA A 38 -10.65 -22.47 -16.14
N GLN A 39 -11.37 -21.34 -16.24
CA GLN A 39 -12.52 -21.22 -17.14
C GLN A 39 -12.15 -21.02 -18.61
N LEU A 40 -11.08 -20.28 -18.89
CA LEU A 40 -10.64 -20.02 -20.27
C LEU A 40 -10.17 -21.31 -20.98
N GLU A 41 -9.62 -22.25 -20.23
CA GLU A 41 -9.10 -23.51 -20.76
C GLU A 41 -10.09 -24.69 -20.65
N ASN A 42 -11.24 -24.50 -20.01
CA ASN A 42 -12.12 -25.59 -19.59
C ASN A 42 -12.98 -26.25 -20.69
N SER A 43 -12.60 -26.16 -21.96
CA SER A 43 -13.31 -26.90 -23.01
C SER A 43 -13.04 -28.41 -22.98
N GLY A 44 -12.09 -28.90 -22.17
CA GLY A 44 -11.85 -30.35 -22.01
C GLY A 44 -10.88 -30.80 -20.91
N ARG A 45 -10.43 -29.90 -20.03
CA ARG A 45 -9.41 -30.21 -19.02
C ARG A 45 -10.06 -30.81 -17.76
N ARG A 46 -9.41 -31.80 -17.15
CA ARG A 46 -9.92 -32.42 -15.91
C ARG A 46 -9.52 -31.57 -14.70
N PRO A 47 -10.32 -31.55 -13.62
CA PRO A 47 -10.03 -30.74 -12.42
C PRO A 47 -8.68 -31.05 -11.75
N PHE A 48 -8.08 -32.20 -12.06
CA PHE A 48 -6.85 -32.69 -11.45
C PHE A 48 -5.66 -32.72 -12.42
N ASP A 49 -5.80 -32.14 -13.61
CA ASP A 49 -4.66 -32.01 -14.50
C ASP A 49 -3.63 -31.05 -13.87
N PRO A 50 -2.33 -31.37 -13.93
CA PRO A 50 -1.31 -30.55 -13.32
C PRO A 50 -1.30 -29.15 -13.93
N LEU A 51 -1.07 -28.15 -13.06
CA LEU A 51 -0.93 -26.77 -13.50
C LEU A 51 0.33 -26.63 -14.36
N THR A 52 0.21 -25.97 -15.52
CA THR A 52 1.39 -25.61 -16.28
C THR A 52 2.17 -24.52 -15.56
N LEU A 53 3.48 -24.42 -15.82
CA LEU A 53 4.32 -23.34 -15.27
C LEU A 53 3.75 -21.94 -15.63
N TYR A 54 3.15 -21.82 -16.81
CA TYR A 54 2.49 -20.60 -17.26
C TYR A 54 1.25 -20.28 -16.40
N GLU A 55 0.37 -21.24 -16.12
CA GLU A 55 -0.78 -21.04 -15.23
C GLU A 55 -0.32 -20.62 -13.83
N CYS A 56 0.70 -21.26 -13.28
CA CYS A 56 1.30 -20.89 -12.00
C CYS A 56 1.81 -19.44 -12.00
N TRP A 57 2.46 -19.01 -13.08
CA TRP A 57 2.89 -17.63 -13.26
C TRP A 57 1.72 -16.65 -13.30
N VAL A 58 0.66 -16.97 -14.04
CA VAL A 58 -0.53 -16.11 -14.15
C VAL A 58 -1.24 -15.98 -12.80
N ILE A 59 -1.33 -17.06 -12.02
CA ILE A 59 -1.90 -17.05 -10.66
C ILE A 59 -1.05 -16.17 -9.72
N LEU A 60 0.28 -16.30 -9.79
CA LEU A 60 1.20 -15.47 -9.01
C LEU A 60 1.09 -14.00 -9.40
N ALA A 61 0.98 -13.69 -10.69
CA ALA A 61 0.72 -12.35 -11.20
C ALA A 61 -0.61 -11.78 -10.65
N GLY A 62 -1.63 -12.64 -10.50
CA GLY A 62 -2.89 -12.31 -9.83
C GLY A 62 -2.71 -11.81 -8.39
N GLY A 63 -1.92 -12.55 -7.61
CA GLY A 63 -1.59 -12.16 -6.24
C GLY A 63 -0.78 -10.85 -6.18
N ILE A 64 0.23 -10.70 -7.05
CA ILE A 64 1.05 -9.48 -7.14
C ILE A 64 0.20 -8.27 -7.53
N GLY A 65 -0.68 -8.40 -8.52
CA GLY A 65 -1.57 -7.33 -8.94
C GLY A 65 -2.55 -6.92 -7.84
N ALA A 66 -3.10 -7.87 -7.09
CA ALA A 66 -3.97 -7.57 -5.95
C ALA A 66 -3.21 -6.83 -4.83
N ALA A 67 -1.99 -7.26 -4.50
CA ALA A 67 -1.11 -6.54 -3.57
C ALA A 67 -0.79 -5.11 -4.06
N GLY A 68 -0.44 -4.95 -5.34
CA GLY A 68 -0.15 -3.66 -5.95
C GLY A 68 -1.36 -2.74 -5.95
N GLY A 69 -2.56 -3.26 -6.26
CA GLY A 69 -3.81 -2.51 -6.17
C GLY A 69 -4.12 -2.04 -4.75
N LEU A 70 -3.90 -2.91 -3.74
CA LEU A 70 -4.06 -2.53 -2.33
C LEU A 70 -3.03 -1.49 -1.89
N TYR A 71 -1.79 -1.60 -2.36
CA TYR A 71 -0.74 -0.61 -2.10
C TYR A 71 -1.12 0.76 -2.63
N LEU A 72 -1.56 0.85 -3.89
CA LEU A 72 -1.96 2.11 -4.53
C LEU A 72 -3.21 2.75 -3.89
N THR A 73 -4.11 1.93 -3.34
CA THR A 73 -5.35 2.40 -2.70
C THR A 73 -5.26 2.44 -1.18
N GLY A 74 -4.07 2.22 -0.62
CA GLY A 74 -3.84 2.16 0.81
C GLY A 74 -4.43 3.37 1.51
N GLU A 75 -4.21 4.58 0.99
CA GLU A 75 -4.73 5.86 1.50
C GLU A 75 -6.26 5.98 1.53
N LEU A 76 -6.93 5.38 0.55
CA LEU A 76 -8.39 5.39 0.45
C LEU A 76 -9.03 4.35 1.38
N MET A 77 -8.28 3.29 1.72
CA MET A 77 -8.72 2.25 2.65
C MET A 77 -8.31 2.57 4.10
N GLY A 78 -9.15 2.14 5.04
CA GLY A 78 -8.88 2.30 6.47
C GLY A 78 -9.25 3.66 7.07
N THR A 79 -9.81 4.61 6.32
CA THR A 79 -10.29 5.87 6.92
C THR A 79 -11.45 5.57 7.88
N PRO A 80 -11.36 5.91 9.18
CA PRO A 80 -12.45 5.67 10.13
C PRO A 80 -13.63 6.64 9.92
N GLY A 81 -14.81 6.24 10.39
CA GLY A 81 -16.01 7.09 10.44
C GLY A 81 -16.89 7.05 9.18
N SER A 82 -17.99 7.81 9.21
CA SER A 82 -18.99 7.85 8.13
C SER A 82 -18.45 8.43 6.82
N SER A 83 -17.49 9.37 6.89
CA SER A 83 -16.79 9.93 5.73
C SER A 83 -15.81 8.94 5.08
N GLY A 84 -15.44 7.87 5.78
CA GLY A 84 -14.55 6.82 5.28
C GLY A 84 -15.19 5.92 4.24
N TRP A 85 -16.50 5.67 4.33
CA TRP A 85 -17.24 4.79 3.42
C TRP A 85 -17.19 5.16 1.94
N PRO A 86 -17.46 6.41 1.52
CA PRO A 86 -17.35 6.78 0.10
C PRO A 86 -15.91 6.68 -0.40
N ARG A 87 -14.91 6.95 0.46
CA ARG A 87 -13.49 6.76 0.13
C ARG A 87 -13.15 5.28 -0.03
N ALA A 88 -13.67 4.43 0.83
CA ALA A 88 -13.50 2.98 0.75
C ALA A 88 -14.08 2.43 -0.55
N LEU A 89 -15.28 2.87 -0.94
CA LEU A 89 -15.93 2.46 -2.18
C LEU A 89 -15.08 2.87 -3.40
N ARG A 90 -14.58 4.11 -3.42
CA ARG A 90 -13.65 4.57 -4.46
C ARG A 90 -12.35 3.75 -4.46
N GLY A 91 -11.84 3.41 -3.28
CA GLY A 91 -10.68 2.54 -3.10
C GLY A 91 -10.90 1.16 -3.69
N VAL A 92 -12.06 0.53 -3.44
CA VAL A 92 -12.43 -0.78 -3.99
C VAL A 92 -12.44 -0.76 -5.53
N LEU A 93 -13.01 0.28 -6.14
CA LEU A 93 -13.05 0.43 -7.59
C LEU A 93 -11.64 0.61 -8.17
N ILE A 94 -10.83 1.51 -7.61
CA ILE A 94 -9.45 1.74 -8.06
C ILE A 94 -8.59 0.50 -7.84
N LEU A 95 -8.75 -0.21 -6.72
CA LEU A 95 -8.00 -1.42 -6.39
C LEU A 95 -8.30 -2.51 -7.42
N SER A 96 -9.57 -2.75 -7.71
CA SER A 96 -9.99 -3.77 -8.67
C SER A 96 -9.50 -3.45 -10.08
N PHE A 97 -9.61 -2.18 -10.48
CA PHE A 97 -9.14 -1.73 -11.80
C PHE A 97 -7.60 -1.77 -11.91
N ALA A 98 -6.88 -1.10 -11.01
CA ALA A 98 -5.42 -1.06 -11.05
C ALA A 98 -4.81 -2.45 -10.86
N GLY A 99 -5.34 -3.24 -9.92
CA GLY A 99 -4.87 -4.60 -9.69
C GLY A 99 -5.05 -5.49 -10.91
N SER A 100 -6.20 -5.42 -11.59
CA SER A 100 -6.42 -6.19 -12.83
C SER A 100 -5.55 -5.72 -14.01
N VAL A 101 -5.24 -4.42 -14.12
CA VAL A 101 -4.26 -3.91 -15.09
C VAL A 101 -2.87 -4.48 -14.81
N ILE A 102 -2.42 -4.48 -13.55
CA ILE A 102 -1.11 -5.01 -13.16
C ILE A 102 -1.05 -6.53 -13.43
N THR A 103 -2.05 -7.29 -12.95
CA THR A 103 -2.17 -8.74 -13.19
C THR A 103 -2.13 -9.05 -14.68
N GLY A 104 -2.95 -8.34 -15.48
CA GLY A 104 -3.01 -8.54 -16.91
C GLY A 104 -1.65 -8.27 -17.57
N THR A 105 -1.02 -7.14 -17.24
CA THR A 105 0.29 -6.75 -17.81
C THR A 105 1.40 -7.77 -17.50
N LEU A 106 1.37 -8.35 -16.29
CA LEU A 106 2.32 -9.38 -15.88
C LEU A 106 2.04 -10.74 -16.53
N ALA A 107 0.77 -11.08 -16.77
CA ALA A 107 0.36 -12.31 -17.44
C ALA A 107 0.65 -12.26 -18.95
N LEU A 108 0.27 -11.17 -19.61
CA LEU A 108 0.53 -10.91 -21.03
C LEU A 108 1.01 -9.46 -21.22
N PRO A 109 2.32 -9.25 -21.46
CA PRO A 109 2.83 -7.93 -21.80
C PRO A 109 2.05 -7.33 -22.99
N ILE A 110 1.82 -6.02 -22.95
CA ILE A 110 1.10 -5.23 -23.96
C ILE A 110 -0.42 -5.49 -23.97
N TYR A 111 -0.87 -6.72 -24.24
CA TYR A 111 -2.31 -7.03 -24.38
C TYR A 111 -3.06 -7.14 -23.04
N GLY A 112 -2.33 -7.44 -21.98
CA GLY A 112 -2.88 -7.64 -20.65
C GLY A 112 -3.54 -6.43 -20.02
N THR A 113 -3.12 -5.22 -20.41
CA THR A 113 -3.63 -3.95 -19.85
C THR A 113 -5.14 -3.76 -20.10
N MET A 114 -5.65 -4.19 -21.26
CA MET A 114 -7.08 -4.16 -21.57
C MET A 114 -7.78 -5.46 -21.16
N PHE A 115 -7.09 -6.60 -21.36
CA PHE A 115 -7.66 -7.91 -21.12
C PHE A 115 -7.92 -8.17 -19.62
N GLY A 116 -7.05 -7.73 -18.73
CA GLY A 116 -7.16 -7.94 -17.28
C GLY A 116 -8.45 -7.35 -16.69
N PRO A 117 -8.68 -6.03 -16.80
CA PRO A 117 -9.90 -5.40 -16.30
C PRO A 117 -11.18 -5.95 -16.93
N PHE A 118 -11.16 -6.22 -18.24
CA PHE A 118 -12.30 -6.78 -18.94
C PHE A 118 -12.64 -8.20 -18.45
N SER A 119 -11.63 -9.06 -18.30
CA SER A 119 -11.81 -10.42 -17.81
C SER A 119 -12.32 -10.46 -16.38
N LEU A 120 -11.77 -9.60 -15.51
CA LEU A 120 -12.27 -9.45 -14.14
C LEU A 120 -13.75 -9.04 -14.14
N PHE A 121 -14.11 -8.01 -14.92
CA PHE A 121 -15.48 -7.52 -15.01
C PHE A 121 -16.44 -8.62 -15.49
N MET A 122 -16.14 -9.28 -16.61
CA MET A 122 -16.96 -10.36 -17.16
C MET A 122 -17.10 -11.51 -16.16
N LYS A 123 -16.03 -11.82 -15.44
CA LYS A 123 -16.03 -12.90 -14.44
C LYS A 123 -16.93 -12.58 -13.25
N LEU A 124 -16.83 -11.38 -12.70
CA LEU A 124 -17.67 -10.95 -11.57
C LEU A 124 -19.14 -10.83 -12.00
N ALA A 125 -19.41 -10.34 -13.22
CA ALA A 125 -20.76 -10.27 -13.77
C ALA A 125 -21.39 -11.65 -13.98
N SER A 126 -20.58 -12.64 -14.42
CA SER A 126 -21.05 -14.00 -14.67
C SER A 126 -21.17 -14.85 -13.41
N SER A 127 -20.53 -14.45 -12.30
CA SER A 127 -20.55 -15.19 -11.04
C SER A 127 -20.78 -14.25 -9.86
N PRO A 128 -22.05 -13.94 -9.54
CA PRO A 128 -22.40 -13.04 -8.44
C PRO A 128 -21.84 -13.49 -7.08
N LEU A 129 -21.76 -14.80 -6.83
CA LEU A 129 -21.16 -15.36 -5.62
C LEU A 129 -19.69 -14.94 -5.47
N LEU A 130 -18.93 -14.98 -6.56
CA LEU A 130 -17.53 -14.59 -6.57
C LEU A 130 -17.35 -13.08 -6.35
N ALA A 131 -18.28 -12.27 -6.87
CA ALA A 131 -18.34 -10.84 -6.58
C ALA A 131 -18.58 -10.58 -5.09
N VAL A 132 -19.56 -11.23 -4.47
CA VAL A 132 -19.84 -11.08 -3.03
C VAL A 132 -18.62 -11.47 -2.20
N LEU A 133 -17.96 -12.57 -2.53
CA LEU A 133 -16.73 -13.00 -1.84
C LEU A 133 -15.59 -11.99 -2.02
N TRP A 134 -15.39 -11.47 -3.23
CA TRP A 134 -14.39 -10.44 -3.51
C TRP A 134 -14.65 -9.16 -2.69
N PHE A 135 -15.88 -8.64 -2.70
CA PHE A 135 -16.23 -7.45 -1.93
C PHE A 135 -16.15 -7.69 -0.42
N SER A 136 -16.52 -8.88 0.07
CA SER A 136 -16.39 -9.25 1.48
C SER A 136 -14.92 -9.26 1.93
N CYS A 137 -14.02 -9.82 1.11
CA CYS A 137 -12.58 -9.78 1.33
C CYS A 137 -12.04 -8.34 1.42
N LEU A 138 -12.44 -7.47 0.48
CA LEU A 138 -12.02 -6.06 0.50
C LEU A 138 -12.58 -5.31 1.70
N PHE A 139 -13.78 -5.67 2.15
CA PHE A 139 -14.40 -5.11 3.35
C PHE A 139 -13.64 -5.52 4.61
N ALA A 140 -13.25 -6.79 4.73
CA ALA A 140 -12.39 -7.26 5.81
C ALA A 140 -11.02 -6.54 5.80
N ALA A 141 -10.40 -6.40 4.63
CA ALA A 141 -9.16 -5.65 4.47
C ALA A 141 -9.33 -4.17 4.89
N HIS A 142 -10.48 -3.55 4.57
CA HIS A 142 -10.78 -2.19 4.99
C HIS A 142 -10.77 -2.05 6.53
N PHE A 143 -11.44 -2.93 7.28
CA PHE A 143 -11.43 -2.87 8.75
C PHE A 143 -10.06 -3.13 9.37
N LEU A 144 -9.30 -4.08 8.83
CA LEU A 144 -7.93 -4.33 9.27
C LEU A 144 -7.05 -3.09 9.08
N MET A 145 -7.23 -2.38 7.95
CA MET A 145 -6.56 -1.11 7.69
C MET A 145 -7.06 0.03 8.59
N VAL A 146 -8.34 0.04 9.01
CA VAL A 146 -8.85 1.01 10.00
C VAL A 146 -8.11 0.88 11.33
N ARG A 147 -7.95 -0.35 11.84
CA ARG A 147 -7.23 -0.59 13.10
C ARG A 147 -5.78 -0.13 13.01
N TRP A 148 -5.10 -0.45 11.91
CA TRP A 148 -3.74 0.00 11.66
C TRP A 148 -3.62 1.54 11.64
N ARG A 149 -4.57 2.24 11.02
CA ARG A 149 -4.59 3.71 11.03
C ARG A 149 -4.84 4.29 12.41
N GLN A 150 -5.81 3.76 13.15
CA GLN A 150 -6.10 4.21 14.51
C GLN A 150 -4.86 4.11 15.43
N GLU A 151 -4.09 3.02 15.32
CA GLU A 151 -2.82 2.88 16.04
C GLU A 151 -1.75 3.87 15.60
N ARG A 152 -1.74 4.27 14.32
CA ARG A 152 -0.78 5.26 13.82
C ARG A 152 -1.17 6.67 14.21
N ASP A 153 -2.46 6.98 14.19
CA ASP A 153 -3.01 8.29 14.53
C ASP A 153 -2.93 8.56 16.05
N SER A 154 -3.00 7.52 16.89
CA SER A 154 -2.87 7.66 18.36
C SER A 154 -1.51 8.21 18.80
N ILE A 155 -0.47 8.02 17.98
CA ILE A 155 0.89 8.50 18.27
C ILE A 155 1.01 10.02 18.08
N PHE A 156 0.13 10.60 17.27
CA PHE A 156 0.12 12.04 16.98
C PHE A 156 -0.95 12.80 17.76
N VAL A 157 -1.66 12.16 18.70
CA VAL A 157 -2.62 12.86 19.56
C VAL A 157 -1.86 13.90 20.38
N PRO A 158 -2.17 15.21 20.23
CA PRO A 158 -1.49 16.26 21.00
C PRO A 158 -1.65 15.99 22.49
N ILE A 159 -0.54 16.08 23.25
CA ILE A 159 -0.52 15.91 24.72
C ILE A 159 -1.55 16.84 25.40
N ALA A 160 -1.92 17.95 24.75
CA ALA A 160 -2.93 18.89 25.20
C ALA A 160 -4.34 18.28 25.36
N ASP A 161 -4.70 17.25 24.57
CA ASP A 161 -6.03 16.62 24.58
C ASP A 161 -6.11 15.39 25.47
N LEU A 162 -5.00 14.96 26.07
CA LEU A 162 -5.06 13.94 27.11
C LEU A 162 -5.87 14.53 28.27
N PRO A 163 -6.99 13.90 28.69
CA PRO A 163 -7.71 14.34 29.86
C PRO A 163 -6.70 14.41 30.98
N ARG A 164 -6.44 15.61 31.51
CA ARG A 164 -5.59 15.77 32.69
C ARG A 164 -6.21 14.83 33.70
N SER A 165 -5.55 13.69 33.95
CA SER A 165 -5.95 12.81 35.05
C SER A 165 -6.14 13.74 36.23
N PRO A 166 -7.34 13.76 36.86
CA PRO A 166 -7.57 14.59 38.03
C PRO A 166 -6.35 14.34 38.90
N ARG A 167 -5.52 15.38 39.07
CA ARG A 167 -4.24 15.26 39.77
C ARG A 167 -4.60 14.48 41.02
N ALA A 168 -4.12 13.24 41.15
CA ALA A 168 -4.38 12.47 42.35
C ALA A 168 -4.02 13.42 43.48
N PRO A 169 -4.96 13.73 44.40
CA PRO A 169 -4.75 14.76 45.40
C PRO A 169 -3.41 14.45 46.01
N SER A 170 -2.46 15.36 45.82
CA SER A 170 -1.06 15.15 46.15
C SER A 170 -1.02 14.75 47.61
N THR A 171 -0.95 13.45 47.87
CA THR A 171 -0.72 12.89 49.20
C THR A 171 0.73 13.03 49.58
N SER A 172 1.55 13.74 48.77
CA SER A 172 2.74 14.38 49.31
C SER A 172 2.27 15.13 50.54
N PRO A 173 2.63 14.65 51.74
CA PRO A 173 2.28 15.34 52.95
C PRO A 173 2.83 16.74 52.74
N LEU A 174 1.96 17.75 52.86
CA LEU A 174 2.37 19.13 53.02
C LEU A 174 3.64 19.09 53.87
N ARG A 175 4.79 19.27 53.21
CA ARG A 175 6.07 19.42 53.88
C ARG A 175 5.87 20.70 54.63
N LYS A 176 5.40 20.59 55.88
CA LYS A 176 5.32 21.67 56.86
C LYS A 176 6.66 22.34 56.73
N ARG A 177 6.67 23.55 56.15
CA ARG A 177 7.85 24.38 56.03
C ARG A 177 8.33 24.55 57.46
N PRO A 178 9.42 23.87 57.89
CA PRO A 178 9.90 24.02 59.25
C PRO A 178 10.31 25.47 59.39
N GLY A 179 9.94 26.07 60.52
CA GLY A 179 10.32 27.43 60.83
C GLY A 179 11.81 27.66 60.60
N THR A 180 12.08 28.79 59.99
CA THR A 180 13.36 29.52 59.96
C THR A 180 14.35 29.12 61.06
N ALA A 181 15.40 28.39 60.68
CA ALA A 181 16.68 28.22 61.40
C ALA A 181 17.76 27.78 60.38
N PRO A 182 19.05 28.03 60.63
CA PRO A 182 19.92 28.74 59.69
C PRO A 182 20.45 27.90 58.53
N GLU A 183 20.49 28.59 57.40
CA GLU A 183 21.18 28.35 56.14
C GLU A 183 22.67 27.99 56.33
N LYS A 184 22.97 26.70 56.52
CA LYS A 184 24.37 26.20 56.48
C LYS A 184 24.58 24.86 55.76
N GLY A 185 23.56 24.23 55.20
CA GLY A 185 23.68 22.92 54.55
C GLY A 185 23.46 22.89 53.03
N LEU A 186 23.10 24.02 52.40
CA LEU A 186 22.72 24.04 50.98
C LEU A 186 23.90 24.12 50.02
N LEU A 187 25.09 24.53 50.48
CA LEU A 187 26.30 24.56 49.65
C LEU A 187 26.90 23.16 49.43
N ASP A 188 26.77 22.24 50.40
CA ASP A 188 27.36 20.89 50.28
C ASP A 188 26.62 20.02 49.24
N ASP A 189 25.32 20.23 49.04
CA ASP A 189 24.52 19.50 48.05
C ASP A 189 24.76 20.01 46.62
N GLU A 190 25.09 21.29 46.44
CA GLU A 190 25.38 21.86 45.12
C GLU A 190 26.73 21.37 44.59
N ASP A 191 27.72 21.22 45.47
CA ASP A 191 29.03 20.67 45.13
C ASP A 191 28.97 19.16 44.83
N ALA A 192 28.10 18.42 45.51
CA ALA A 192 27.86 17.01 45.20
C ALA A 192 27.20 16.84 43.82
N ALA A 193 26.23 17.70 43.48
CA ALA A 193 25.57 17.69 42.18
C ALA A 193 26.53 18.05 41.03
N ARG A 194 27.44 19.01 41.24
CA ARG A 194 28.47 19.37 40.26
C ARG A 194 29.44 18.22 40.00
N ARG A 195 29.91 17.53 41.04
CA ARG A 195 30.78 16.36 40.88
C ARG A 195 30.10 15.22 40.12
N ALA A 196 28.81 14.98 40.36
CA ALA A 196 28.06 13.96 39.63
C ALA A 196 27.93 14.28 38.14
N LEU A 197 27.72 15.55 37.78
CA LEU A 197 27.67 16.02 36.39
C LEU A 197 29.03 15.91 35.69
N GLU A 198 30.12 16.29 36.37
CA GLU A 198 31.48 16.17 35.82
C GLU A 198 31.87 14.70 35.58
N THR A 199 31.50 13.80 36.50
CA THR A 199 31.76 12.36 36.35
C THR A 199 31.00 11.77 35.15
N ALA A 200 29.73 12.18 34.96
CA ALA A 200 28.93 11.74 33.82
C ALA A 200 29.42 12.30 32.48
N ALA A 201 29.99 13.51 32.47
CA ALA A 201 30.60 14.11 31.29
C ALA A 201 31.89 13.37 30.89
N GLN A 202 32.76 13.04 31.85
CA GLN A 202 33.97 12.24 31.60
C GLN A 202 33.65 10.82 31.11
N GLU A 203 32.62 10.17 31.65
CA GLU A 203 32.22 8.84 31.18
C GLU A 203 31.67 8.87 29.74
N ARG A 204 30.97 9.95 29.35
CA ARG A 204 30.55 10.15 27.95
C ARG A 204 31.74 10.37 27.02
N GLU A 205 32.71 11.16 27.42
CA GLU A 205 33.92 11.43 26.62
C GLU A 205 34.76 10.16 26.45
N ALA A 206 34.88 9.32 27.48
CA ALA A 206 35.57 8.04 27.41
C ALA A 206 34.86 6.98 26.54
N ARG A 207 33.53 7.05 26.40
CA ARG A 207 32.74 6.16 25.51
C ARG A 207 32.73 6.61 24.04
N VAL A 208 33.21 7.81 23.72
CA VAL A 208 33.45 8.21 22.34
C VAL A 208 34.78 7.60 21.90
N THR A 209 34.77 6.30 21.66
CA THR A 209 35.88 5.55 21.05
C THR A 209 36.25 6.19 19.70
N PRO A 210 37.55 6.34 19.36
CA PRO A 210 38.02 7.01 18.13
C PRO A 210 37.69 6.29 16.81
N GLU A 211 36.79 5.29 16.81
CA GLU A 211 36.39 4.55 15.61
C GLU A 211 35.44 5.33 14.68
N SER A 212 35.07 6.56 15.06
CA SER A 212 34.22 7.46 14.26
C SER A 212 34.99 8.63 13.64
N GLN A 213 36.19 8.38 13.11
CA GLN A 213 36.94 9.36 12.30
C GLN A 213 37.41 8.84 10.94
N ALA A 214 36.80 7.77 10.43
CA ALA A 214 36.89 7.44 9.01
C ALA A 214 35.52 7.62 8.36
N VAL A 215 35.03 8.87 8.31
CA VAL A 215 34.04 9.24 7.29
C VAL A 215 34.84 9.33 5.99
N PRO A 216 34.68 8.38 5.04
CA PRO A 216 35.45 8.41 3.82
C PRO A 216 35.13 9.69 3.06
N ASP A 217 36.18 10.39 2.62
CA ASP A 217 36.08 11.64 1.87
C ASP A 217 35.06 11.45 0.72
N PRO A 218 34.02 12.29 0.62
CA PRO A 218 33.02 12.20 -0.45
C PRO A 218 33.61 12.28 -1.87
N SER A 219 34.88 12.66 -2.01
CA SER A 219 35.64 12.59 -3.27
C SER A 219 35.88 11.14 -3.75
N GLU A 220 36.10 10.17 -2.86
CA GLU A 220 36.40 8.77 -3.23
C GLU A 220 35.17 8.02 -3.76
N ARG A 221 33.95 8.41 -3.35
CA ARG A 221 32.71 7.79 -3.87
C ARG A 221 32.40 8.17 -5.32
N ARG A 222 33.09 9.14 -5.91
CA ARG A 222 32.78 9.66 -7.27
C ARG A 222 33.53 8.96 -8.39
N GLU A 223 34.67 8.31 -8.12
CA GLU A 223 35.42 7.56 -9.14
C GLU A 223 34.69 6.36 -9.73
N PRO A 224 34.06 5.45 -8.94
CA PRO A 224 33.41 4.29 -9.52
C PRO A 224 32.19 4.65 -10.37
N LEU A 225 31.50 5.75 -10.04
CA LEU A 225 30.38 6.26 -10.85
C LEU A 225 30.85 6.85 -12.19
N ARG A 226 32.05 7.46 -12.24
CA ARG A 226 32.63 7.94 -13.50
C ARG A 226 33.13 6.80 -14.39
N GLN A 227 33.72 5.75 -13.81
CA GLN A 227 34.12 4.56 -14.56
C GLN A 227 32.92 3.77 -15.10
N ALA A 228 31.83 3.68 -14.33
CA ALA A 228 30.58 3.05 -14.80
C ALA A 228 29.91 3.83 -15.95
N ALA A 229 29.97 5.16 -15.93
CA ALA A 229 29.42 6.00 -17.00
C ALA A 229 30.24 5.93 -18.31
N ALA A 230 31.55 5.68 -18.23
CA ALA A 230 32.42 5.56 -19.41
C ALA A 230 32.27 4.20 -20.13
N ALA A 231 31.83 3.15 -19.44
CA ALA A 231 31.73 1.79 -19.99
C ALA A 231 30.43 1.51 -20.78
N SER A 232 29.48 2.46 -20.85
CA SER A 232 28.24 2.30 -21.62
C SER A 232 28.14 3.36 -22.72
N PRO A 233 28.67 3.10 -23.94
CA PRO A 233 28.31 3.88 -25.11
C PRO A 233 26.86 3.56 -25.49
N LEU A 234 25.91 4.22 -24.81
CA LEU A 234 24.52 4.29 -25.25
C LEU A 234 24.51 5.00 -26.61
N ARG A 235 24.52 4.17 -27.65
CA ARG A 235 24.33 4.54 -29.05
C ARG A 235 22.90 5.05 -29.20
N ILE A 236 22.67 6.31 -28.84
CA ILE A 236 21.41 7.02 -29.07
C ILE A 236 21.28 7.17 -30.59
N SER A 237 20.65 6.17 -31.19
CA SER A 237 20.17 6.24 -32.57
C SER A 237 19.16 7.38 -32.63
N LYS A 238 19.52 8.47 -33.31
CA LYS A 238 18.61 9.59 -33.62
C LYS A 238 17.42 9.02 -34.40
N ALA A 239 16.34 8.71 -33.69
CA ALA A 239 15.08 8.36 -34.29
C ALA A 239 14.57 9.58 -35.08
N ARG A 240 14.43 9.36 -36.39
CA ARG A 240 13.88 10.32 -37.36
C ARG A 240 12.46 10.71 -36.91
N PRO A 241 12.13 12.01 -36.82
CA PRO A 241 10.80 12.43 -36.40
C PRO A 241 9.74 11.94 -37.41
N PRO A 242 8.59 11.42 -36.95
CA PRO A 242 7.51 11.01 -37.84
C PRO A 242 6.89 12.22 -38.55
N ALA A 243 6.59 12.05 -39.84
CA ALA A 243 5.99 13.07 -40.69
C ALA A 243 4.62 13.53 -40.14
N PRO A 244 4.24 14.81 -40.36
CA PRO A 244 2.99 15.36 -39.87
C PRO A 244 1.79 14.63 -40.49
N ALA A 245 0.96 14.04 -39.63
CA ALA A 245 -0.24 13.31 -40.01
C ALA A 245 -1.22 14.21 -40.76
N GLY A 246 -1.67 13.70 -41.91
CA GLY A 246 -2.57 14.36 -42.83
C GLY A 246 -3.89 14.79 -42.18
N ARG A 247 -4.20 16.07 -42.43
CA ARG A 247 -5.49 16.75 -42.34
C ARG A 247 -6.70 15.79 -42.46
N LEU A 248 -7.30 15.44 -41.33
CA LEU A 248 -8.54 14.66 -41.25
C LEU A 248 -9.68 15.39 -41.97
N ARG A 249 -10.14 14.82 -43.08
CA ARG A 249 -11.35 15.23 -43.80
C ARG A 249 -12.56 15.09 -42.86
N ARG A 250 -13.26 16.20 -42.63
CA ARG A 250 -14.60 16.21 -42.00
C ARG A 250 -15.54 15.29 -42.77
N ILE A 251 -15.90 14.16 -42.18
CA ILE A 251 -16.99 13.31 -42.65
C ILE A 251 -18.30 14.04 -42.30
N ARG A 252 -19.03 14.48 -43.32
CA ARG A 252 -20.39 15.02 -43.15
C ARG A 252 -21.35 13.90 -42.73
N PRO A 253 -22.24 14.10 -41.76
CA PRO A 253 -23.26 13.13 -41.41
C PRO A 253 -24.26 12.96 -42.57
N ARG A 254 -24.49 11.70 -42.97
CA ARG A 254 -25.55 11.30 -43.91
C ARG A 254 -26.91 11.51 -43.26
N ARG A 255 -27.82 12.19 -43.97
CA ARG A 255 -29.24 12.32 -43.60
C ARG A 255 -29.90 10.94 -43.46
N PRO A 256 -30.79 10.74 -42.47
CA PRO A 256 -31.63 9.55 -42.41
C PRO A 256 -32.65 9.58 -43.55
N VAL A 257 -32.73 8.47 -44.30
CA VAL A 257 -33.75 8.22 -45.32
C VAL A 257 -35.03 7.80 -44.61
N ARG A 258 -36.06 8.61 -44.78
CA ARG A 258 -37.44 8.38 -44.30
C ARG A 258 -38.04 7.20 -45.07
N SER A 259 -37.98 6.00 -44.51
CA SER A 259 -38.69 4.84 -45.07
C SER A 259 -40.19 5.04 -44.93
N LYS A 260 -40.87 5.08 -46.07
CA LYS A 260 -42.33 5.10 -46.15
C LYS A 260 -42.91 3.85 -45.48
N ARG A 261 -43.82 4.08 -44.54
CA ARG A 261 -44.78 3.11 -44.03
C ARG A 261 -45.63 2.64 -45.21
N VAL A 262 -45.48 1.38 -45.60
CA VAL A 262 -46.43 0.69 -46.46
C VAL A 262 -47.51 0.13 -45.54
N GLU A 263 -48.69 0.71 -45.65
CA GLU A 263 -49.94 0.08 -45.22
C GLU A 263 -50.19 -1.09 -46.17
N GLU A 264 -50.18 -2.32 -45.65
CA GLU A 264 -50.90 -3.42 -46.27
C GLU A 264 -52.07 -3.77 -45.36
N THR A 265 -53.19 -3.15 -45.71
CA THR A 265 -54.55 -3.62 -45.50
C THR A 265 -54.82 -4.88 -46.33
N SER A 266 -55.81 -5.66 -45.86
CA SER A 266 -56.47 -6.78 -46.57
C SER A 266 -55.71 -8.11 -46.46
N GLY A 267 -56.28 -9.22 -46.01
CA GLY A 267 -57.67 -9.58 -45.79
C GLY A 267 -57.82 -11.10 -46.00
N GLN A 268 -58.99 -11.61 -45.62
CA GLN A 268 -59.62 -12.89 -46.02
C GLN A 268 -59.53 -14.09 -45.07
N ALA A 269 -60.76 -14.52 -44.75
CA ALA A 269 -61.29 -15.85 -44.42
C ALA A 269 -61.01 -16.43 -43.03
#